data_AF-A0A7Y5Q2A4-F1
#
_entry.id   AF-A0A7Y5Q2A4-F1
#
_cell.length_a   1.000
_cell.length_b   1.000
_cell.length_c   1.000
_cell.angle_alpha   90.00
_cell.angle_beta   90.00
_cell.angle_gamma   90.00
#
_symmetry.space_group_name_H-M   'P 1'
#
loop_
_entity.id
_entity.type
_entity.pdbx_description
1 polymer ?
#
loop_
_entity_poly.entity_id
_entity_poly.type
_entity_poly.pdbx_seq_one_letter_code
_entity_poly.pdbx_strand_id
1 'polypeptide(L)'
;MKSGCLLLLALLGAASGRGEPAAEVIAFNTVGDMLAGDMWDAIYPWDVIVALQDFPADWPVVGLGTTSTTFANGEVLALGTAAQPLFHYCDPAYPQRVWPVTTAMPFLGLAVCDPATRLTCEARPGEELAPQIRAFCQERQLDLAAVLVEGRLREVGGTIAHDLRKSGSPLTDYGAKTTDYLLPFSSAETAVWQVGGLWAAGAEPQKSLSIAGHPLHLHAVRADRSRGGHFGRGVVETATISVYPLRSVVVVQGDATARDGRRDGAELVFTVANAGGANILHLPLALTVPGEAPLAMQLAGLRPGEAREVRVPIRWADAKAAVTVTLDPANAVREADEGNNTLVF
;
A
#
# COMPACT_ATOMS: atom_id res chain seq x y z
N MET A 1 -30.53 -24.00 40.92
CA MET A 1 -30.67 -24.23 39.46
C MET A 1 -31.18 -22.95 38.82
N LYS A 2 -30.29 -22.16 38.22
CA LYS A 2 -30.64 -20.98 37.40
C LYS A 2 -29.86 -21.12 36.10
N SER A 3 -30.55 -21.51 35.03
CA SER A 3 -29.99 -21.56 33.67
C SER A 3 -29.85 -20.14 33.15
N GLY A 4 -28.60 -19.71 32.94
CA GLY A 4 -28.28 -18.52 32.17
C GLY A 4 -28.28 -18.87 30.69
N CYS A 5 -29.23 -18.31 29.95
CA CYS A 5 -29.30 -18.41 28.51
C CYS A 5 -28.27 -17.42 27.92
N LEU A 6 -27.18 -17.94 27.35
CA LEU A 6 -26.23 -17.14 26.59
C LEU A 6 -26.86 -16.82 25.22
N LEU A 7 -27.24 -15.56 25.01
CA LEU A 7 -27.68 -15.07 23.72
C LEU A 7 -26.43 -14.74 22.88
N LEU A 8 -26.09 -15.62 21.94
CA LEU A 8 -25.05 -15.36 20.95
C LEU A 8 -25.65 -14.42 19.88
N LEU A 9 -25.30 -13.13 19.92
CA LEU A 9 -25.63 -12.19 18.85
C LEU A 9 -24.73 -12.51 17.64
N ALA A 10 -25.27 -13.21 16.65
CA ALA A 10 -24.66 -13.30 15.33
C ALA A 10 -24.88 -11.95 14.60
N LEU A 11 -23.86 -11.12 14.54
CA LEU A 11 -23.79 -9.98 13.62
C LEU A 11 -23.59 -10.53 12.20
N LEU A 12 -24.69 -10.85 11.53
CA LEU A 12 -24.71 -11.08 10.09
C LEU A 12 -24.54 -9.72 9.40
N GLY A 13 -23.30 -9.39 9.06
CA GLY A 13 -23.02 -8.33 8.09
C GLY A 13 -23.69 -8.68 6.76
N ALA A 14 -24.43 -7.73 6.19
CA ALA A 14 -24.98 -7.87 4.86
C ALA A 14 -23.83 -8.06 3.87
N ALA A 15 -23.69 -9.26 3.32
CA ALA A 15 -22.82 -9.51 2.17
C ALA A 15 -23.36 -8.66 1.02
N SER A 16 -22.71 -7.55 0.74
CA SER A 16 -22.94 -6.77 -0.47
C SER A 16 -22.67 -7.70 -1.64
N GLY A 17 -23.63 -7.82 -2.55
CA GLY A 17 -23.59 -8.73 -3.70
C GLY A 17 -22.53 -8.34 -4.72
N ARG A 18 -21.25 -8.49 -4.38
CA ARG A 18 -20.16 -8.52 -5.35
C ARG A 18 -20.36 -9.79 -6.20
N GLY A 19 -20.22 -9.65 -7.51
CA GLY A 19 -20.23 -10.79 -8.43
C GLY A 19 -19.11 -11.78 -8.10
N GLU A 20 -18.97 -12.85 -8.90
CA GLU A 20 -17.88 -13.81 -8.70
C GLU A 20 -16.53 -13.08 -8.53
N PRO A 21 -15.75 -13.42 -7.49
CA PRO A 21 -14.48 -12.76 -7.22
C PRO A 21 -13.58 -12.89 -8.46
N ALA A 22 -13.00 -11.77 -8.87
CA ALA A 22 -12.12 -11.70 -10.03
C ALA A 22 -10.66 -11.64 -9.59
N ALA A 23 -9.76 -12.24 -10.37
CA ALA A 23 -8.33 -12.07 -10.16
C ALA A 23 -7.93 -10.62 -10.46
N GLU A 24 -7.46 -9.91 -9.44
CA GLU A 24 -7.19 -8.47 -9.47
C GLU A 24 -6.00 -8.08 -8.60
N VAL A 25 -5.52 -6.84 -8.77
CA VAL A 25 -4.59 -6.19 -7.84
C VAL A 25 -5.36 -5.22 -6.95
N ILE A 26 -5.16 -5.31 -5.64
CA ILE A 26 -5.55 -4.29 -4.68
C ILE A 26 -4.30 -3.44 -4.41
N ALA A 27 -4.32 -2.17 -4.81
CA ALA A 27 -3.27 -1.20 -4.54
C ALA A 27 -3.70 -0.32 -3.36
N PHE A 28 -3.14 -0.59 -2.19
CA PHE A 28 -3.30 0.29 -1.03
C PHE A 28 -2.34 1.46 -1.19
N ASN A 29 -2.90 2.63 -1.48
CA ASN A 29 -2.20 3.78 -2.06
C ASN A 29 -1.49 3.45 -3.39
N THR A 30 -0.79 4.43 -3.98
CA THR A 30 -0.03 4.27 -5.22
C THR A 30 1.47 4.46 -5.00
N VAL A 31 2.29 3.85 -5.88
CA VAL A 31 3.73 4.15 -5.93
C VAL A 31 3.97 5.64 -6.18
N GLY A 32 3.17 6.25 -7.06
CA GLY A 32 3.28 7.68 -7.38
C GLY A 32 3.08 8.57 -6.15
N ASP A 33 2.01 8.35 -5.40
CA ASP A 33 1.67 9.13 -4.22
C ASP A 33 2.68 8.92 -3.09
N MET A 34 3.08 7.67 -2.83
CA MET A 34 4.13 7.35 -1.87
C MET A 34 5.45 8.06 -2.21
N LEU A 35 5.88 8.02 -3.48
CA LEU A 35 7.10 8.71 -3.92
C LEU A 35 6.95 10.24 -3.88
N ALA A 36 5.72 10.77 -4.02
CA ALA A 36 5.40 12.18 -3.82
C ALA A 36 5.37 12.59 -2.33
N GLY A 37 5.46 11.63 -1.41
CA GLY A 37 5.59 11.86 0.03
C GLY A 37 4.35 11.52 0.83
N ASP A 38 3.31 10.95 0.21
CA ASP A 38 2.18 10.43 0.95
C ASP A 38 2.57 9.14 1.70
N MET A 39 3.03 9.35 2.93
CA MET A 39 3.38 8.31 3.88
C MET A 39 2.33 8.17 4.98
N TRP A 40 1.20 8.86 4.81
CA TRP A 40 0.17 9.05 5.82
C TRP A 40 -1.11 8.32 5.47
N ASP A 41 -1.41 8.13 4.19
CA ASP A 41 -2.33 7.09 3.75
C ASP A 41 -1.63 5.73 3.78
N ALA A 42 -2.12 4.83 4.65
CA ALA A 42 -1.45 3.57 4.90
C ALA A 42 -2.40 2.44 5.31
N ILE A 43 -1.91 1.22 5.17
CA ILE A 43 -2.63 0.01 5.52
C ILE A 43 -1.83 -0.83 6.54
N TYR A 44 -2.51 -1.48 7.48
CA TYR A 44 -1.86 -2.47 8.35
C TYR A 44 -2.10 -3.89 7.81
N PRO A 45 -1.25 -4.88 8.17
CA PRO A 45 -1.47 -6.28 7.78
C PRO A 45 -2.86 -6.83 8.12
N TRP A 46 -3.47 -6.37 9.23
CA TRP A 46 -4.79 -6.83 9.63
C TRP A 46 -5.91 -6.29 8.72
N ASP A 47 -5.79 -5.06 8.21
CA ASP A 47 -6.74 -4.50 7.25
C ASP A 47 -6.70 -5.29 5.94
N VAL A 48 -5.49 -5.68 5.50
CA VAL A 48 -5.29 -6.52 4.31
C VAL A 48 -5.97 -7.88 4.48
N ILE A 49 -5.84 -8.50 5.66
CA ILE A 49 -6.53 -9.77 5.97
C ILE A 49 -8.05 -9.61 5.86
N VAL A 50 -8.61 -8.48 6.32
CA VAL A 50 -10.05 -8.21 6.18
C VAL A 50 -10.43 -8.05 4.71
N ALA A 51 -9.65 -7.31 3.92
CA ALA A 51 -9.91 -7.13 2.49
C ALA A 51 -9.88 -8.45 1.70
N LEU A 52 -9.08 -9.43 2.13
CA LEU A 52 -8.97 -10.74 1.49
C LEU A 52 -10.11 -11.71 1.80
N GLN A 53 -11.00 -11.39 2.75
CA GLN A 53 -12.11 -12.28 3.14
C GLN A 53 -13.14 -12.52 2.03
N ASP A 54 -13.22 -11.60 1.05
CA ASP A 54 -14.13 -11.70 -0.09
C ASP A 54 -13.62 -12.66 -1.19
N PHE A 55 -12.39 -13.16 -1.08
CA PHE A 55 -11.76 -14.02 -2.09
C PHE A 55 -11.72 -15.49 -1.65
N PRO A 56 -11.63 -16.45 -2.59
CA PRO A 56 -11.45 -17.85 -2.23
C PRO A 56 -10.17 -18.07 -1.41
N ALA A 57 -10.32 -18.75 -0.28
CA ALA A 57 -9.28 -18.91 0.74
C ALA A 57 -7.94 -19.47 0.23
N ASP A 58 -8.00 -20.31 -0.80
CA ASP A 58 -6.87 -21.00 -1.42
C ASP A 58 -6.23 -20.24 -2.59
N TRP A 59 -6.81 -19.11 -3.01
CA TRP A 59 -6.23 -18.28 -4.06
C TRP A 59 -4.87 -17.73 -3.63
N PRO A 60 -3.80 -17.93 -4.43
CA PRO A 60 -2.50 -17.37 -4.14
C PRO A 60 -2.55 -15.85 -4.03
N VAL A 61 -1.78 -15.29 -3.11
CA VAL A 61 -1.52 -13.85 -3.07
C VAL A 61 -0.06 -13.57 -3.35
N VAL A 62 0.20 -12.53 -4.12
CA VAL A 62 1.54 -12.07 -4.45
C VAL A 62 1.53 -10.56 -4.44
N GLY A 63 2.41 -9.94 -3.68
CA GLY A 63 2.44 -8.49 -3.59
C GLY A 63 3.78 -7.95 -3.14
N LEU A 64 3.90 -6.64 -3.22
CA LEU A 64 5.07 -5.90 -2.78
C LEU A 64 4.69 -4.54 -2.25
N GLY A 65 5.56 -3.94 -1.44
CA GLY A 65 5.30 -2.64 -0.83
C GLY A 65 6.45 -2.19 0.05
N THR A 66 6.18 -1.20 0.89
CA THR A 66 7.15 -0.69 1.86
C THR A 66 6.45 -0.40 3.19
N THR A 67 7.19 0.03 4.20
CA THR A 67 6.63 0.45 5.50
C THR A 67 6.80 1.95 5.75
N SER A 68 6.01 2.50 6.67
CA SER A 68 6.08 3.91 7.06
C SER A 68 7.16 4.20 8.12
N THR A 69 8.00 3.22 8.45
CA THR A 69 9.03 3.37 9.48
C THR A 69 10.12 4.32 9.00
N THR A 70 10.26 5.46 9.68
CA THR A 70 11.27 6.46 9.33
C THR A 70 12.68 5.89 9.44
N PHE A 71 13.53 6.13 8.43
CA PHE A 71 14.87 5.53 8.30
C PHE A 71 14.90 3.99 8.23
N ALA A 72 13.74 3.35 8.09
CA ALA A 72 13.61 1.92 7.98
C ALA A 72 12.39 1.56 7.12
N ASN A 73 12.15 2.27 6.02
CA ASN A 73 10.99 2.00 5.16
C ASN A 73 10.98 0.53 4.72
N GLY A 74 12.15 0.02 4.34
CA GLY A 74 12.37 -1.36 3.96
C GLY A 74 11.55 -1.81 2.77
N GLU A 75 11.59 -3.11 2.52
CA GLU A 75 10.87 -3.71 1.39
C GLU A 75 9.98 -4.83 1.90
N VAL A 76 8.72 -4.81 1.48
CA VAL A 76 7.72 -5.81 1.83
C VAL A 76 7.51 -6.74 0.65
N LEU A 77 7.61 -8.05 0.86
CA LEU A 77 7.16 -9.06 -0.09
C LEU A 77 5.99 -9.82 0.54
N ALA A 78 4.82 -9.77 -0.11
CA ALA A 78 3.62 -10.50 0.31
C ALA A 78 3.49 -11.79 -0.51
N LEU A 79 3.32 -12.92 0.17
CA LEU A 79 3.15 -14.26 -0.41
C LEU A 79 2.08 -15.05 0.36
N GLY A 80 1.70 -16.23 -0.12
CA GLY A 80 0.80 -17.15 0.58
C GLY A 80 -0.53 -17.30 -0.14
N THR A 81 -1.63 -17.38 0.62
CA THR A 81 -2.99 -17.43 0.08
C THR A 81 -3.87 -16.35 0.69
N ALA A 82 -5.06 -16.12 0.13
CA ALA A 82 -6.02 -15.15 0.66
C ALA A 82 -6.35 -15.38 2.15
N ALA A 83 -6.45 -16.65 2.57
CA ALA A 83 -6.70 -16.99 3.98
C ALA A 83 -5.47 -16.91 4.88
N GLN A 84 -4.26 -17.00 4.33
CA GLN A 84 -2.99 -17.00 5.08
C GLN A 84 -1.92 -16.18 4.36
N PRO A 85 -2.11 -14.85 4.24
CA PRO A 85 -1.10 -14.00 3.67
C PRO A 85 0.10 -13.88 4.62
N LEU A 86 1.30 -13.89 4.05
CA LEU A 86 2.57 -13.71 4.74
C LEU A 86 3.25 -12.45 4.22
N PHE A 87 3.65 -11.56 5.12
CA PHE A 87 4.32 -10.30 4.78
C PHE A 87 5.75 -10.34 5.29
N HIS A 88 6.70 -10.43 4.37
CA HIS A 88 8.14 -10.43 4.63
C HIS A 88 8.70 -9.03 4.54
N TYR A 89 9.27 -8.53 5.64
CA TYR A 89 9.91 -7.23 5.74
C TYR A 89 11.44 -7.37 5.69
N CYS A 90 12.06 -6.69 4.74
CA CYS A 90 13.50 -6.59 4.59
C CYS A 90 13.97 -5.25 5.15
N ASP A 91 14.67 -5.28 6.29
CA ASP A 91 15.11 -4.07 7.00
C ASP A 91 16.41 -3.52 6.36
N PRO A 92 16.46 -2.22 6.01
CA PRO A 92 17.66 -1.60 5.45
C PRO A 92 18.85 -1.58 6.41
N ALA A 93 18.62 -1.53 7.73
CA ALA A 93 19.68 -1.56 8.74
C ALA A 93 20.27 -2.96 8.95
N TYR A 94 19.52 -3.99 8.56
CA TYR A 94 19.88 -5.38 8.78
C TYR A 94 19.53 -6.27 7.58
N PRO A 95 20.16 -6.03 6.40
CA PRO A 95 19.85 -6.73 5.15
C PRO A 95 20.07 -8.25 5.21
N GLN A 96 20.72 -8.75 6.26
CA GLN A 96 20.97 -10.15 6.55
C GLN A 96 19.83 -10.88 7.29
N ARG A 97 18.66 -10.26 7.41
CA ARG A 97 17.50 -10.88 8.06
C ARG A 97 16.20 -10.30 7.52
N VAL A 98 15.15 -11.11 7.62
CA VAL A 98 13.80 -10.79 7.19
C VAL A 98 12.86 -11.01 8.36
N TRP A 99 11.96 -10.06 8.60
CA TRP A 99 10.99 -10.06 9.69
C TRP A 99 9.56 -10.17 9.18
N PRO A 100 8.59 -10.52 10.03
CA PRO A 100 7.19 -10.21 9.74
C PRO A 100 6.96 -8.70 9.75
N VAL A 101 6.07 -8.21 8.88
CA VAL A 101 5.58 -6.81 8.96
C VAL A 101 4.66 -6.65 10.17
N THR A 102 4.91 -5.66 11.02
CA THR A 102 4.07 -5.32 12.19
C THR A 102 3.65 -3.84 12.22
N THR A 103 3.98 -3.08 11.20
CA THR A 103 3.76 -1.63 11.10
C THR A 103 2.88 -1.30 9.88
N ALA A 104 2.53 -0.03 9.74
CA ALA A 104 1.75 0.44 8.60
C ALA A 104 2.60 0.45 7.31
N MET A 105 1.92 0.17 6.20
CA MET A 105 2.46 0.14 4.85
C MET A 105 1.83 1.29 4.05
N PRO A 106 2.58 2.36 3.75
CA PRO A 106 2.07 3.50 2.97
C PRO A 106 1.91 3.16 1.49
N PHE A 107 2.41 2.00 1.06
CA PHE A 107 2.10 1.41 -0.22
C PHE A 107 2.15 -0.11 -0.10
N LEU A 108 1.14 -0.79 -0.64
CA LEU A 108 1.13 -2.23 -0.89
C LEU A 108 0.33 -2.53 -2.16
N GLY A 109 0.99 -3.04 -3.20
CA GLY A 109 0.32 -3.67 -4.34
C GLY A 109 0.18 -5.16 -4.08
N LEU A 110 -1.05 -5.66 -3.95
CA LEU A 110 -1.35 -7.06 -3.64
C LEU A 110 -2.26 -7.68 -4.69
N ALA A 111 -1.73 -8.63 -5.46
CA ALA A 111 -2.54 -9.44 -6.34
C ALA A 111 -3.20 -10.60 -5.60
N VAL A 112 -4.48 -10.84 -5.90
CA VAL A 112 -5.18 -12.07 -5.55
C VAL A 112 -5.42 -12.86 -6.83
N CYS A 113 -4.83 -14.05 -6.90
CA CYS A 113 -4.62 -14.76 -8.15
C CYS A 113 -5.59 -15.93 -8.29
N ASP A 114 -6.27 -16.04 -9.43
CA ASP A 114 -7.02 -17.25 -9.77
C ASP A 114 -6.03 -18.36 -10.21
N PRO A 115 -5.88 -19.46 -9.45
CA PRO A 115 -4.96 -20.54 -9.79
C PRO A 115 -5.30 -21.22 -11.13
N ALA A 116 -6.55 -21.18 -11.59
CA ALA A 116 -6.95 -21.75 -12.88
C ALA A 116 -6.36 -21.00 -14.08
N THR A 117 -5.95 -19.74 -13.89
CA THR A 117 -5.37 -18.90 -14.95
C THR A 117 -3.84 -18.93 -14.99
N ARG A 118 -3.20 -19.69 -14.08
CA ARG A 118 -1.75 -19.72 -13.91
C ARG A 118 -1.06 -20.18 -15.19
N LEU A 119 -0.12 -19.37 -15.65
CA LEU A 119 0.83 -19.70 -16.71
C LEU A 119 2.19 -20.01 -16.09
N THR A 120 2.90 -20.99 -16.63
CA THR A 120 4.23 -21.38 -16.11
C THR A 120 5.26 -21.56 -17.22
N CYS A 121 6.51 -21.25 -16.92
CA CYS A 121 7.67 -21.75 -17.66
C CYS A 121 8.84 -22.03 -16.73
N GLU A 122 9.74 -22.90 -17.18
CA GLU A 122 11.05 -23.05 -16.57
C GLU A 122 11.96 -21.93 -17.07
N ALA A 123 12.62 -21.26 -16.13
CA ALA A 123 13.64 -20.27 -16.44
C ALA A 123 14.91 -20.96 -16.93
N ARG A 124 15.58 -20.35 -17.91
CA ARG A 124 16.81 -20.83 -18.51
C ARG A 124 17.98 -20.64 -17.54
N PRO A 125 18.70 -21.72 -17.16
CA PRO A 125 19.88 -21.62 -16.32
C PRO A 125 20.99 -20.77 -16.96
N GLY A 126 21.74 -20.05 -16.13
CA GLY A 126 22.83 -19.17 -16.54
C GLY A 126 22.41 -17.79 -17.03
N GLU A 127 21.12 -17.55 -17.24
CA GLU A 127 20.58 -16.25 -17.65
C GLU A 127 20.02 -15.46 -16.44
N GLU A 128 19.92 -14.13 -16.59
CA GLU A 128 19.26 -13.29 -15.58
C GLU A 128 17.75 -13.53 -15.57
N LEU A 129 17.15 -13.55 -14.38
CA LEU A 129 15.73 -13.85 -14.20
C LEU A 129 14.79 -12.75 -14.73
N ALA A 130 15.05 -11.48 -14.40
CA ALA A 130 14.12 -10.38 -14.72
C ALA A 130 13.89 -10.20 -16.24
N PRO A 131 14.91 -10.25 -17.12
CA PRO A 131 14.68 -10.25 -18.57
C PRO A 131 13.80 -11.40 -19.06
N GLN A 132 13.93 -12.60 -18.46
CA GLN A 132 13.11 -13.76 -18.84
C GLN A 132 11.64 -13.58 -18.47
N ILE A 133 11.36 -13.01 -17.29
CA ILE A 133 9.99 -12.65 -16.88
C ILE A 133 9.39 -11.64 -17.85
N ARG A 134 10.13 -10.57 -18.19
CA ARG A 134 9.66 -9.54 -19.14
C ARG A 134 9.32 -10.15 -20.49
N ALA A 135 10.22 -10.95 -21.05
CA ALA A 135 10.00 -11.63 -22.32
C ALA A 135 8.75 -12.53 -22.26
N PHE A 136 8.60 -13.32 -21.19
CA PHE A 136 7.45 -14.20 -21.01
C PHE A 136 6.12 -13.45 -21.02
N CYS A 137 6.04 -12.33 -20.29
CA CYS A 137 4.83 -11.49 -20.24
C CYS A 137 4.56 -10.79 -21.57
N GLN A 138 5.60 -10.28 -22.24
CA GLN A 138 5.50 -9.59 -23.53
C GLN A 138 5.06 -10.52 -24.68
N GLU A 139 5.64 -11.72 -24.77
CA GLU A 139 5.27 -12.74 -25.76
C GLU A 139 3.80 -13.14 -25.65
N ARG A 140 3.25 -13.09 -24.43
CA ARG A 140 1.84 -13.39 -24.13
C ARG A 140 0.94 -12.18 -24.17
N GLN A 141 1.49 -11.00 -24.47
CA GLN A 141 0.76 -9.73 -24.55
C GLN A 141 -0.05 -9.45 -23.26
N LEU A 142 0.52 -9.79 -22.11
CA LEU A 142 -0.12 -9.53 -20.83
C LEU A 142 -0.05 -8.04 -20.52
N ASP A 143 -1.19 -7.42 -20.21
CA ASP A 143 -1.22 -6.03 -19.76
C ASP A 143 -0.93 -5.92 -18.27
N LEU A 144 -1.55 -6.77 -17.46
CA LEU A 144 -1.40 -6.81 -16.00
C LEU A 144 -1.25 -8.26 -15.54
N ALA A 145 -0.26 -8.53 -14.68
CA ALA A 145 -0.08 -9.84 -14.10
C ALA A 145 0.64 -9.82 -12.76
N ALA A 146 0.39 -10.83 -11.92
CA ALA A 146 1.27 -11.17 -10.81
C ALA A 146 2.36 -12.12 -11.27
N VAL A 147 3.55 -11.99 -10.71
CA VAL A 147 4.70 -12.88 -10.98
C VAL A 147 5.17 -13.50 -9.69
N LEU A 148 5.26 -14.83 -9.66
CA LEU A 148 5.86 -15.60 -8.58
C LEU A 148 6.93 -16.54 -9.15
N VAL A 149 8.13 -16.46 -8.62
CA VAL A 149 9.24 -17.34 -8.98
C VAL A 149 9.74 -18.03 -7.74
N GLU A 150 9.90 -19.35 -7.84
CA GLU A 150 10.59 -20.16 -6.83
C GLU A 150 11.75 -20.87 -7.51
N GLY A 151 12.95 -20.72 -6.95
CA GLY A 151 14.12 -21.30 -7.59
C GLY A 151 15.42 -21.08 -6.86
N ARG A 152 16.46 -21.77 -7.32
CA ARG A 152 17.84 -21.51 -6.94
C ARG A 152 18.42 -20.42 -7.83
N LEU A 153 18.85 -19.33 -7.21
CA LEU A 153 19.49 -18.20 -7.87
C LEU A 153 20.85 -17.92 -7.23
N ARG A 154 21.77 -17.34 -8.02
CA ARG A 154 23.05 -16.78 -7.53
C ARG A 154 23.20 -15.33 -7.98
N GLU A 155 24.17 -14.62 -7.40
CA GLU A 155 24.46 -13.22 -7.73
C GLU A 155 23.24 -12.28 -7.61
N VAL A 156 22.34 -12.62 -6.69
CA VAL A 156 21.11 -11.86 -6.44
C VAL A 156 21.49 -10.50 -5.87
N GLY A 157 20.86 -9.44 -6.36
CA GLY A 157 21.09 -8.10 -5.85
C GLY A 157 19.99 -7.12 -6.20
N GLY A 158 20.02 -5.98 -5.51
CA GLY A 158 19.03 -4.93 -5.67
C GLY A 158 19.18 -3.89 -4.56
N THR A 159 18.06 -3.36 -4.10
CA THR A 159 18.03 -2.27 -3.12
C THR A 159 17.03 -2.52 -1.99
N ILE A 160 17.16 -1.75 -0.92
CA ILE A 160 16.21 -1.69 0.18
C ILE A 160 15.94 -0.22 0.49
N ALA A 161 14.68 0.20 0.46
CA ALA A 161 14.28 1.54 0.84
C ALA A 161 14.66 1.85 2.30
N HIS A 162 15.26 3.01 2.52
CA HIS A 162 15.77 3.45 3.80
C HIS A 162 15.07 4.71 4.30
N ASP A 163 14.99 5.77 3.49
CA ASP A 163 14.52 7.09 3.92
C ASP A 163 13.55 7.71 2.89
N LEU A 164 12.42 7.05 2.63
CA LEU A 164 11.33 7.64 1.86
C LEU A 164 10.67 8.74 2.70
N ARG A 165 10.84 9.99 2.24
CA ARG A 165 10.47 11.19 2.99
C ARG A 165 9.05 11.63 2.67
N LYS A 166 8.41 12.24 3.67
CA LYS A 166 7.10 12.89 3.53
C LYS A 166 7.10 14.12 2.63
N SER A 167 8.27 14.67 2.34
CA SER A 167 8.45 15.72 1.33
C SER A 167 8.52 15.18 -0.10
N GLY A 168 8.36 13.86 -0.26
CA GLY A 168 8.65 13.15 -1.50
C GLY A 168 10.11 12.72 -1.60
N SER A 169 10.35 11.88 -2.60
CA SER A 169 11.67 11.35 -2.95
C SER A 169 11.95 11.59 -4.44
N PRO A 170 13.18 11.95 -4.82
CA PRO A 170 13.55 12.19 -6.21
C PRO A 170 13.85 10.88 -6.95
N LEU A 171 13.31 9.74 -6.51
CA LEU A 171 13.64 8.43 -7.08
C LEU A 171 13.18 8.28 -8.55
N THR A 172 12.22 9.11 -8.97
CA THR A 172 11.76 9.22 -10.36
C THR A 172 12.56 10.23 -11.18
N ASP A 173 13.41 11.04 -10.54
CA ASP A 173 14.10 12.15 -11.19
C ASP A 173 15.38 11.67 -11.86
N TYR A 174 15.57 12.09 -13.12
CA TYR A 174 16.77 11.73 -13.87
C TYR A 174 18.04 12.28 -13.20
N GLY A 175 18.98 11.39 -12.89
CA GLY A 175 20.27 11.76 -12.29
C GLY A 175 20.21 12.04 -10.78
N ALA A 176 19.07 11.79 -10.13
CA ALA A 176 18.96 11.92 -8.68
C ALA A 176 19.90 10.98 -7.95
N LYS A 177 20.43 11.46 -6.81
CA LYS A 177 21.23 10.65 -5.90
C LYS A 177 20.30 9.73 -5.11
N THR A 178 20.17 8.49 -5.57
CA THR A 178 19.29 7.49 -4.95
C THR A 178 19.85 6.89 -3.66
N THR A 179 21.16 7.02 -3.38
CA THR A 179 21.81 6.41 -2.21
C THR A 179 21.41 7.01 -0.87
N ASP A 180 20.76 8.18 -0.86
CA ASP A 180 20.17 8.74 0.36
C ASP A 180 18.84 8.06 0.72
N TYR A 181 18.23 7.35 -0.24
CA TYR A 181 16.90 6.76 -0.12
C TYR A 181 16.91 5.23 -0.19
N LEU A 182 17.88 4.65 -0.92
CA LEU A 182 17.98 3.23 -1.20
C LEU A 182 19.37 2.71 -0.81
N LEU A 183 19.41 1.63 -0.01
CA LEU A 183 20.64 0.92 0.32
C LEU A 183 20.79 -0.33 -0.55
N PRO A 184 21.97 -0.57 -1.15
CA PRO A 184 22.17 -1.76 -1.96
C PRO A 184 22.25 -3.01 -1.09
N PHE A 185 21.77 -4.13 -1.63
CA PHE A 185 22.11 -5.46 -1.12
C PHE A 185 22.55 -6.38 -2.26
N SER A 186 23.37 -7.36 -1.94
CA SER A 186 23.81 -8.37 -2.89
C SER A 186 24.09 -9.69 -2.19
N SER A 187 24.04 -10.81 -2.90
CA SER A 187 24.37 -12.15 -2.44
C SER A 187 25.03 -12.92 -3.58
N ALA A 188 26.29 -13.29 -3.41
CA ALA A 188 27.01 -14.09 -4.39
C ALA A 188 26.66 -15.59 -4.29
N GLU A 189 26.16 -16.04 -3.14
CA GLU A 189 25.86 -17.44 -2.87
C GLU A 189 24.68 -17.94 -3.71
N THR A 190 24.79 -19.18 -4.19
CA THR A 190 23.65 -19.91 -4.74
C THR A 190 22.75 -20.37 -3.61
N ALA A 191 21.53 -19.84 -3.55
CA ALA A 191 20.53 -20.18 -2.54
C ALA A 191 19.14 -20.31 -3.16
N VAL A 192 18.18 -20.83 -2.39
CA VAL A 192 16.76 -20.83 -2.78
C VAL A 192 16.16 -19.46 -2.48
N TRP A 193 15.54 -18.86 -3.49
CA TRP A 193 14.87 -17.57 -3.42
C TRP A 193 13.41 -17.71 -3.84
N GLN A 194 12.58 -16.91 -3.20
CA GLN A 194 11.24 -16.59 -3.67
C GLN A 194 11.26 -15.15 -4.16
N VAL A 195 10.87 -14.94 -5.42
CA VAL A 195 10.77 -13.62 -6.04
C VAL A 195 9.31 -13.41 -6.40
N GLY A 196 8.73 -12.30 -5.94
CA GLY A 196 7.33 -11.98 -6.18
C GLY A 196 7.13 -10.53 -6.56
N GLY A 197 6.11 -10.25 -7.35
CA GLY A 197 5.75 -8.89 -7.69
C GLY A 197 4.74 -8.78 -8.82
N LEU A 198 4.79 -7.66 -9.53
CA LEU A 198 3.74 -7.23 -10.44
C LEU A 198 4.33 -6.83 -11.80
N TRP A 199 3.62 -7.21 -12.85
CA TRP A 199 3.82 -6.77 -14.22
C TRP A 199 2.67 -5.84 -14.61
N ALA A 200 3.00 -4.64 -15.09
CA ALA A 200 2.06 -3.63 -15.58
C ALA A 200 2.60 -3.03 -16.88
N ALA A 201 2.14 -3.51 -18.04
CA ALA A 201 2.60 -3.04 -19.34
C ALA A 201 2.07 -1.64 -19.67
N GLY A 202 0.78 -1.39 -19.40
CA GLY A 202 0.13 -0.11 -19.65
C GLY A 202 0.53 1.01 -18.69
N ALA A 203 0.37 2.26 -19.15
CA ALA A 203 0.67 3.45 -18.34
C ALA A 203 -0.26 3.58 -17.13
N GLU A 204 -1.56 3.27 -17.27
CA GLU A 204 -2.52 3.36 -16.17
C GLU A 204 -2.18 2.44 -14.99
N PRO A 205 -2.01 1.11 -15.16
CA PRO A 205 -1.62 0.26 -14.04
C PRO A 205 -0.22 0.59 -13.50
N GLN A 206 0.69 1.11 -14.33
CA GLN A 206 2.01 1.56 -13.84
C GLN A 206 1.90 2.72 -12.86
N LYS A 207 1.02 3.71 -13.08
CA LYS A 207 0.86 4.84 -12.14
C LYS A 207 0.60 4.36 -10.71
N SER A 208 -0.11 3.24 -10.56
CA SER A 208 -0.43 2.66 -9.26
C SER A 208 0.66 1.75 -8.71
N LEU A 209 1.30 0.94 -9.57
CA LEU A 209 2.09 -0.21 -9.13
C LEU A 209 3.60 -0.09 -9.34
N SER A 210 4.06 0.89 -10.13
CA SER A 210 5.47 1.03 -10.49
C SER A 210 5.83 2.46 -10.91
N ILE A 211 7.06 2.64 -11.38
CA ILE A 211 7.54 3.87 -12.01
C ILE A 211 7.33 3.76 -13.52
N ALA A 212 6.97 4.88 -14.17
CA ALA A 212 6.78 4.95 -15.61
C ALA A 212 7.98 4.40 -16.39
N GLY A 213 7.72 3.52 -17.35
CA GLY A 213 8.76 2.87 -18.16
C GLY A 213 9.38 1.63 -17.52
N HIS A 214 9.01 1.31 -16.28
CA HIS A 214 9.48 0.13 -15.54
C HIS A 214 8.31 -0.81 -15.26
N PRO A 215 7.83 -1.57 -16.26
CA PRO A 215 6.61 -2.38 -16.14
C PRO A 215 6.74 -3.57 -15.18
N LEU A 216 7.96 -3.96 -14.77
CA LEU A 216 8.20 -5.09 -13.89
C LEU A 216 8.74 -4.59 -12.55
N HIS A 217 7.96 -4.79 -11.49
CA HIS A 217 8.32 -4.46 -10.11
C HIS A 217 8.41 -5.77 -9.32
N LEU A 218 9.58 -6.09 -8.76
CA LEU A 218 9.83 -7.36 -8.08
C LEU A 218 10.53 -7.14 -6.74
N HIS A 219 10.08 -7.85 -5.72
CA HIS A 219 10.80 -8.03 -4.46
C HIS A 219 11.24 -9.50 -4.33
N ALA A 220 12.26 -9.76 -3.52
CA ALA A 220 12.76 -11.10 -3.30
C ALA A 220 13.10 -11.35 -1.84
N VAL A 221 12.94 -12.60 -1.43
CA VAL A 221 13.34 -13.11 -0.12
C VAL A 221 14.06 -14.44 -0.31
N ARG A 222 15.16 -14.64 0.42
CA ARG A 222 15.80 -15.96 0.50
C ARG A 222 14.95 -16.87 1.36
N ALA A 223 14.82 -18.15 1.01
CA ALA A 223 13.91 -19.09 1.68
C ALA A 223 14.21 -19.27 3.18
N ASP A 224 15.47 -19.12 3.59
CA ASP A 224 15.89 -19.16 5.00
C ASP A 224 15.71 -17.82 5.74
N ARG A 225 15.12 -16.81 5.09
CA ARG A 225 14.83 -15.47 5.64
C ARG A 225 16.08 -14.70 6.08
N SER A 226 17.24 -15.05 5.52
CA SER A 226 18.51 -14.38 5.81
C SER A 226 18.80 -13.18 4.89
N ARG A 227 17.99 -12.91 3.87
CA ARG A 227 18.18 -11.77 2.98
C ARG A 227 16.93 -11.49 2.15
N GLY A 228 16.77 -10.24 1.74
CA GLY A 228 15.76 -9.85 0.77
C GLY A 228 15.84 -8.35 0.44
N GLY A 229 14.90 -7.89 -0.39
CA GLY A 229 14.76 -6.50 -0.78
C GLY A 229 14.06 -6.36 -2.12
N HIS A 230 14.11 -5.16 -2.68
CA HIS A 230 13.70 -4.87 -4.05
C HIS A 230 14.67 -5.57 -5.01
N PHE A 231 14.15 -6.48 -5.84
CA PHE A 231 14.93 -7.36 -6.68
C PHE A 231 15.32 -6.64 -7.98
N GLY A 232 16.62 -6.35 -8.13
CA GLY A 232 17.16 -5.79 -9.37
C GLY A 232 17.63 -6.88 -10.34
N ARG A 233 18.33 -7.89 -9.83
CA ARG A 233 18.93 -8.95 -10.64
C ARG A 233 19.12 -10.26 -9.87
N GLY A 234 19.31 -11.35 -10.61
CA GLY A 234 19.72 -12.65 -10.11
C GLY A 234 19.88 -13.62 -11.27
N VAL A 235 20.93 -14.45 -11.22
CA VAL A 235 21.24 -15.46 -12.25
C VAL A 235 20.58 -16.77 -11.86
N VAL A 236 19.85 -17.36 -12.82
CA VAL A 236 19.10 -18.59 -12.61
C VAL A 236 20.04 -19.79 -12.60
N GLU A 237 19.94 -20.64 -11.57
CA GLU A 237 20.47 -22.01 -11.62
C GLU A 237 19.35 -23.00 -11.95
N THR A 238 18.22 -22.87 -11.25
CA THR A 238 16.95 -23.58 -11.53
C THR A 238 15.82 -22.69 -11.03
N ALA A 239 14.77 -22.45 -11.80
CA ALA A 239 13.61 -21.71 -11.29
C ALA A 239 12.38 -21.95 -12.16
N THR A 240 11.21 -22.02 -11.53
CA THR A 240 9.92 -21.99 -12.22
C THR A 240 9.33 -20.61 -12.10
N ILE A 241 9.02 -19.98 -13.24
CA ILE A 241 8.30 -18.71 -13.32
C ILE A 241 6.81 -19.03 -13.42
N SER A 242 6.02 -18.46 -12.50
CA SER A 242 4.56 -18.53 -12.50
C SER A 242 4.00 -17.13 -12.70
N VAL A 243 3.10 -16.98 -13.66
CA VAL A 243 2.45 -15.70 -13.97
C VAL A 243 0.95 -15.88 -13.92
N TYR A 244 0.27 -14.96 -13.25
CA TYR A 244 -1.18 -14.95 -13.13
C TYR A 244 -1.70 -13.70 -13.83
N PRO A 245 -2.37 -13.82 -14.99
CA PRO A 245 -3.02 -12.68 -15.64
C PRO A 245 -4.09 -12.08 -14.72
N LEU A 246 -4.13 -10.76 -14.64
CA LEU A 246 -5.07 -10.02 -13.78
C LEU A 246 -5.94 -9.10 -14.63
N ARG A 247 -7.15 -8.78 -14.14
CA ARG A 247 -8.13 -8.01 -14.91
C ARG A 247 -8.05 -6.51 -14.66
N SER A 248 -7.76 -6.10 -13.43
CA SER A 248 -7.88 -4.71 -12.99
C SER A 248 -6.97 -4.41 -11.81
N VAL A 249 -6.76 -3.12 -11.60
CA VAL A 249 -6.20 -2.55 -10.37
C VAL A 249 -7.33 -1.84 -9.64
N VAL A 250 -7.56 -2.18 -8.39
CA VAL A 250 -8.44 -1.47 -7.46
C VAL A 250 -7.56 -0.67 -6.52
N VAL A 251 -7.65 0.66 -6.61
CA VAL A 251 -6.91 1.56 -5.70
C VAL A 251 -7.74 1.80 -4.45
N VAL A 252 -7.11 1.63 -3.29
CA VAL A 252 -7.70 1.81 -1.97
C VAL A 252 -6.92 2.91 -1.26
N GLN A 253 -7.57 4.05 -1.03
CA GLN A 253 -6.97 5.24 -0.40
C GLN A 253 -7.83 5.75 0.75
N GLY A 254 -7.25 6.62 1.57
CA GLY A 254 -7.97 7.45 2.54
C GLY A 254 -8.84 8.50 1.85
N ASP A 255 -9.85 9.00 2.56
CA ASP A 255 -10.75 10.06 2.06
C ASP A 255 -11.25 10.89 3.26
N ALA A 256 -10.62 12.04 3.53
CA ALA A 256 -10.86 12.85 4.70
C ALA A 256 -11.96 13.88 4.44
N THR A 257 -13.16 13.61 4.96
CA THR A 257 -14.31 14.51 4.77
C THR A 257 -14.61 15.33 6.01
N ALA A 258 -14.84 16.63 5.84
CA ALA A 258 -15.42 17.51 6.86
C ALA A 258 -16.90 17.80 6.57
N ARG A 259 -17.78 17.60 7.56
CA ARG A 259 -19.23 17.80 7.40
C ARG A 259 -19.94 18.20 8.68
N ASP A 260 -21.25 18.46 8.58
CA ASP A 260 -22.17 18.70 9.70
C ASP A 260 -21.75 19.86 10.63
N GLY A 261 -21.17 20.91 10.05
CA GLY A 261 -20.78 22.11 10.78
C GLY A 261 -21.96 22.79 11.48
N ARG A 262 -21.80 23.06 12.77
CA ARG A 262 -22.78 23.76 13.59
C ARG A 262 -22.12 24.60 14.66
N ARG A 263 -22.81 25.66 15.08
CA ARG A 263 -22.42 26.47 16.23
C ARG A 263 -23.02 25.90 17.52
N ASP A 264 -22.19 25.77 18.56
CA ASP A 264 -22.58 25.33 19.90
C ASP A 264 -22.08 26.36 20.93
N GLY A 265 -22.85 27.44 21.11
CA GLY A 265 -22.44 28.59 21.93
C GLY A 265 -21.20 29.31 21.37
N ALA A 266 -20.07 29.12 22.05
CA ALA A 266 -18.77 29.67 21.68
C ALA A 266 -17.87 28.65 20.94
N GLU A 267 -18.39 27.46 20.62
CA GLU A 267 -17.65 26.44 19.88
C GLU A 267 -18.21 26.31 18.47
N LEU A 268 -17.32 26.05 17.50
CA LEU A 268 -17.69 25.38 16.26
C LEU A 268 -17.58 23.89 16.48
N VAL A 269 -18.60 23.16 16.07
CA VAL A 269 -18.65 21.70 16.12
C VAL A 269 -18.87 21.17 14.71
N PHE A 270 -18.07 20.20 14.30
CA PHE A 270 -18.20 19.55 12.99
C PHE A 270 -17.72 18.11 13.09
N THR A 271 -18.06 17.30 12.09
CA THR A 271 -17.62 15.91 11.99
C THR A 271 -16.47 15.82 10.99
N VAL A 272 -15.41 15.14 11.39
CA VAL A 272 -14.35 14.68 10.48
C VAL A 272 -14.47 13.17 10.33
N ALA A 273 -14.49 12.67 9.10
CA ALA A 273 -14.60 11.24 8.82
C ALA A 273 -13.54 10.80 7.80
N ASN A 274 -13.17 9.53 7.86
CA ASN A 274 -12.47 8.86 6.78
C ASN A 274 -13.48 8.00 6.00
N ALA A 275 -13.94 8.49 4.86
CA ALA A 275 -14.86 7.78 3.96
C ALA A 275 -14.14 6.75 3.07
N GLY A 276 -12.81 6.70 3.14
CA GLY A 276 -11.95 5.88 2.30
C GLY A 276 -11.75 4.47 2.86
N GLY A 277 -10.96 3.69 2.14
CA GLY A 277 -10.68 2.29 2.46
C GLY A 277 -9.32 2.05 3.14
N ALA A 278 -8.47 3.06 3.23
CA ALA A 278 -7.17 2.98 3.92
C ALA A 278 -7.12 3.90 5.16
N ASN A 279 -6.14 3.70 6.04
CA ASN A 279 -6.02 4.48 7.27
C ASN A 279 -5.32 5.80 6.97
N ILE A 280 -5.85 6.90 7.53
CA ILE A 280 -5.15 8.18 7.55
C ILE A 280 -4.40 8.26 8.88
N LEU A 281 -3.09 8.10 8.87
CA LEU A 281 -2.28 8.06 10.09
C LEU A 281 -2.21 9.43 10.78
N HIS A 282 -2.14 10.50 10.00
CA HIS A 282 -2.02 11.87 10.47
C HIS A 282 -2.81 12.81 9.56
N LEU A 283 -3.77 13.54 10.12
CA LEU A 283 -4.59 14.50 9.39
C LEU A 283 -4.43 15.92 9.95
N PRO A 284 -3.63 16.79 9.30
CA PRO A 284 -3.59 18.19 9.67
C PRO A 284 -4.91 18.87 9.31
N LEU A 285 -5.27 19.90 10.06
CA LEU A 285 -6.50 20.66 9.90
C LEU A 285 -6.19 22.15 10.03
N ALA A 286 -6.74 22.97 9.14
CA ALA A 286 -6.75 24.41 9.25
C ALA A 286 -8.17 24.94 9.41
N LEU A 287 -8.31 25.94 10.28
CA LEU A 287 -9.55 26.67 10.49
C LEU A 287 -9.30 28.15 10.21
N THR A 288 -10.10 28.72 9.32
CA THR A 288 -10.06 30.15 8.97
C THR A 288 -11.34 30.82 9.44
N VAL A 289 -11.20 31.80 10.33
CA VAL A 289 -12.28 32.65 10.82
C VAL A 289 -12.00 34.09 10.38
N PRO A 290 -12.93 34.79 9.71
CA PRO A 290 -12.72 36.16 9.25
C PRO A 290 -12.29 37.10 10.38
N GLY A 291 -11.16 37.78 10.18
CA GLY A 291 -10.60 38.73 11.14
C GLY A 291 -9.73 38.12 12.24
N GLU A 292 -9.58 36.79 12.28
CA GLU A 292 -8.71 36.08 13.22
C GLU A 292 -7.51 35.45 12.48
N ALA A 293 -6.45 35.13 13.22
CA ALA A 293 -5.35 34.35 12.67
C ALA A 293 -5.81 32.90 12.39
N PRO A 294 -5.36 32.26 11.30
CA PRO A 294 -5.67 30.86 11.03
C PRO A 294 -5.24 29.96 12.20
N LEU A 295 -6.11 29.04 12.59
CA LEU A 295 -5.82 28.04 13.60
C LEU A 295 -5.42 26.74 12.91
N ALA A 296 -4.25 26.21 13.27
CA ALA A 296 -3.78 24.90 12.81
C ALA A 296 -3.94 23.87 13.94
N MET A 297 -4.46 22.70 13.59
CA MET A 297 -4.68 21.58 14.50
C MET A 297 -4.17 20.29 13.86
N GLN A 298 -3.82 19.31 14.68
CA GLN A 298 -3.48 17.96 14.24
C GLN A 298 -4.49 17.00 14.84
N LEU A 299 -5.20 16.27 13.98
CA LEU A 299 -6.06 15.18 14.41
C LEU A 299 -5.24 13.89 14.50
N ALA A 300 -5.58 13.05 15.48
CA ALA A 300 -5.09 11.68 15.52
C ALA A 300 -5.64 10.91 14.31
N GLY A 301 -4.93 9.87 13.88
CA GLY A 301 -5.32 9.12 12.68
C GLY A 301 -6.73 8.53 12.72
N LEU A 302 -7.31 8.32 11.55
CA LEU A 302 -8.68 7.82 11.32
C LEU A 302 -8.63 6.50 10.55
N ARG A 303 -9.28 5.47 11.09
CA ARG A 303 -9.46 4.19 10.40
C ARG A 303 -10.50 4.31 9.28
N PRO A 304 -10.50 3.38 8.30
CA PRO A 304 -11.57 3.31 7.30
C PRO A 304 -12.96 3.33 7.95
N GLY A 305 -13.83 4.25 7.51
CA GLY A 305 -15.19 4.44 8.02
C GLY A 305 -15.29 5.11 9.40
N GLU A 306 -14.18 5.47 10.04
CA GLU A 306 -14.20 6.17 11.34
C GLU A 306 -14.67 7.62 11.16
N ALA A 307 -15.47 8.10 12.12
CA ALA A 307 -15.88 9.50 12.21
C ALA A 307 -15.71 10.03 13.64
N ARG A 308 -15.31 11.30 13.76
CA ARG A 308 -15.10 11.99 15.04
C ARG A 308 -15.73 13.38 15.02
N GLU A 309 -16.44 13.71 16.09
CA GLU A 309 -16.89 15.08 16.34
C GLU A 309 -15.69 15.90 16.85
N VAL A 310 -15.41 17.02 16.19
CA VAL A 310 -14.36 17.98 16.56
C VAL A 310 -15.03 19.24 17.08
N ARG A 311 -14.55 19.71 18.23
CA ARG A 311 -15.04 20.93 18.89
C ARG A 311 -13.90 21.92 19.01
N VAL A 312 -14.10 23.12 18.46
CA VAL A 312 -13.08 24.16 18.46
C VAL A 312 -13.67 25.43 19.09
N PRO A 313 -13.07 25.97 20.17
CA PRO A 313 -13.51 27.25 20.72
C PRO A 313 -13.19 28.37 19.72
N ILE A 314 -14.21 29.16 19.35
CA ILE A 314 -14.10 30.27 18.41
C ILE A 314 -14.68 31.55 19.03
N ARG A 315 -13.99 32.67 18.81
CA ARG A 315 -14.55 34.00 19.06
C ARG A 315 -15.36 34.44 17.85
N TRP A 316 -16.68 34.40 17.99
CA TRP A 316 -17.60 34.85 16.94
C TRP A 316 -17.65 36.39 16.92
N ALA A 317 -16.89 37.01 16.02
CA ALA A 317 -16.93 38.46 15.82
C ALA A 317 -18.26 38.93 15.21
N ASP A 318 -18.84 38.12 14.32
CA ASP A 318 -20.17 38.29 13.73
C ASP A 318 -20.90 36.93 13.76
N ALA A 319 -22.19 36.94 14.09
CA ALA A 319 -23.02 35.74 14.04
C ALA A 319 -23.22 35.19 12.61
N LYS A 320 -22.88 35.97 11.58
CA LYS A 320 -22.94 35.59 10.16
C LYS A 320 -21.58 35.37 9.51
N ALA A 321 -20.48 35.42 10.28
CA ALA A 321 -19.15 35.18 9.72
C ALA A 321 -19.03 33.73 9.25
N ALA A 322 -18.72 33.54 7.96
CA ALA A 322 -18.44 32.23 7.40
C ALA A 322 -17.11 31.70 7.96
N VAL A 323 -17.09 30.47 8.46
CA VAL A 323 -15.91 29.78 8.95
C VAL A 323 -15.56 28.64 8.00
N THR A 324 -14.30 28.58 7.58
CA THR A 324 -13.80 27.52 6.70
C THR A 324 -12.97 26.54 7.51
N VAL A 325 -13.34 25.27 7.48
CA VAL A 325 -12.53 24.14 7.93
C VAL A 325 -11.92 23.49 6.68
N THR A 326 -10.61 23.31 6.67
CA THR A 326 -9.89 22.60 5.61
C THR A 326 -9.09 21.47 6.23
N LEU A 327 -9.43 20.24 5.87
CA LEU A 327 -8.65 19.05 6.15
C LEU A 327 -7.49 18.98 5.18
N ASP A 328 -6.35 18.51 5.67
CA ASP A 328 -5.10 18.41 4.94
C ASP A 328 -4.75 19.64 4.07
N PRO A 329 -4.60 20.83 4.69
CA PRO A 329 -4.40 22.09 3.93
C PRO A 329 -3.11 22.12 3.10
N ALA A 330 -2.18 21.18 3.34
CA ALA A 330 -0.93 21.07 2.61
C ALA A 330 -0.97 19.98 1.52
N ASN A 331 -2.10 19.26 1.37
CA ASN A 331 -2.24 18.11 0.47
C ASN A 331 -1.17 17.03 0.72
N ALA A 332 -0.83 16.79 1.98
CA ALA A 332 0.16 15.81 2.41
C ALA A 332 -0.36 14.36 2.46
N VAL A 333 -1.67 14.16 2.43
CA VAL A 333 -2.37 12.88 2.23
C VAL A 333 -2.99 12.96 0.84
N ARG A 334 -2.78 11.95 -0.01
CA ARG A 334 -3.42 11.89 -1.32
C ARG A 334 -4.70 11.10 -1.19
N GLU A 335 -5.82 11.81 -1.30
CA GLU A 335 -7.12 11.26 -0.95
C GLU A 335 -7.90 10.84 -2.18
N ALA A 336 -8.86 9.93 -1.99
CA ALA A 336 -9.71 9.45 -3.08
C ALA A 336 -10.59 10.59 -3.68
N ASP A 337 -10.96 11.59 -2.86
CA ASP A 337 -11.72 12.76 -3.28
C ASP A 337 -11.28 14.03 -2.55
N GLU A 338 -10.28 14.72 -3.12
CA GLU A 338 -9.78 16.02 -2.64
C GLU A 338 -10.86 17.13 -2.62
N GLY A 339 -12.03 16.91 -3.23
CA GLY A 339 -13.13 17.87 -3.31
C GLY A 339 -13.95 18.00 -2.02
N ASN A 340 -13.83 17.06 -1.09
CA ASN A 340 -14.69 16.98 0.11
C ASN A 340 -13.98 17.38 1.42
N ASN A 341 -12.73 17.86 1.30
CA ASN A 341 -11.85 18.18 2.42
C ASN A 341 -12.14 19.55 3.04
N THR A 342 -13.03 20.33 2.42
CA THR A 342 -13.37 21.68 2.87
C THR A 342 -14.84 21.81 3.23
N LEU A 343 -15.09 22.30 4.44
CA LEU A 343 -16.40 22.68 4.95
C LEU A 343 -16.44 24.20 5.14
N VAL A 344 -17.43 24.85 4.53
CA VAL A 344 -17.75 26.26 4.77
C VAL A 344 -19.06 26.32 5.54
N PHE A 345 -19.00 26.90 6.75
CA PHE A 345 -20.14 27.08 7.66
C PHE A 345 -20.45 28.56 7.85
#